data_AF-A0A1Q6ZC69-F1
#
_entry.id   AF-A0A1Q6ZC69-F1
#
_cell.length_a   1.000
_cell.length_b   1.000
_cell.length_c   1.000
_cell.angle_alpha   90.00
_cell.angle_beta   90.00
_cell.angle_gamma   90.00
#
_symmetry.space_group_name_H-M   'P 1'
#
loop_
_entity.id
_entity.type
_entity.pdbx_description
1 polymer ?
#
loop_
_entity_poly.entity_id
_entity_poly.type
_entity_poly.pdbx_seq_one_letter_code
_entity_poly.pdbx_strand_id
1 'polypeptide(L)' 'MLDRLGIESKLYLDARAGVRKSTVTSWKLTILGRDNLLRFRDKIGFSDLGKSTTLKAMLDSYRKHGSESPRRSRW' A
#
# COMPACT_ATOMS: atom_id res chain seq x y z
N MET A 1 10.19 -10.70 2.10
CA MET A 1 10.55 -10.13 0.78
C MET A 1 10.45 -8.61 0.78
N LEU A 2 9.24 -8.02 0.94
CA LEU A 2 9.04 -6.55 0.91
C LEU A 2 9.91 -5.79 1.91
N ASP A 3 10.05 -6.31 3.12
CA ASP A 3 10.91 -5.73 4.16
C ASP A 3 12.37 -5.59 3.72
N ARG A 4 12.94 -6.62 3.06
CA ARG A 4 14.29 -6.56 2.47
C ARG A 4 14.44 -5.51 1.38
N LEU A 5 13.34 -5.13 0.72
CA LEU A 5 13.30 -4.06 -0.26
C LEU A 5 13.09 -2.68 0.38
N GLY A 6 12.94 -2.62 1.70
CA GLY A 6 12.63 -1.41 2.46
C GLY A 6 11.19 -0.94 2.24
N ILE A 7 10.26 -1.86 1.94
CA ILE A 7 8.85 -1.56 1.71
C ILE A 7 8.06 -2.00 2.94
N GLU A 8 7.62 -1.04 3.73
CA GLU A 8 6.76 -1.30 4.89
C GLU A 8 5.37 -1.77 4.44
N SER A 9 4.92 -2.89 4.99
CA SER A 9 3.62 -3.48 4.68
C SER A 9 2.98 -4.12 5.92
N LYS A 10 1.65 -4.17 5.93
CA LYS A 10 0.85 -4.84 6.97
C LYS A 10 -0.03 -5.91 6.35
N LEU A 11 -0.17 -7.02 7.05
CA LEU A 11 -1.06 -8.11 6.68
C LEU A 11 -2.32 -8.02 7.54
N TYR A 12 -3.48 -7.98 6.88
CA TYR A 12 -4.79 -7.91 7.51
C TYR A 12 -5.59 -9.15 7.18
N LEU A 13 -6.39 -9.59 8.15
CA LEU A 13 -7.43 -10.59 7.93
C LEU A 13 -8.64 -9.89 7.32
N ASP A 14 -9.01 -10.32 6.13
CA ASP A 14 -10.29 -9.97 5.54
C ASP A 14 -11.32 -10.97 6.07
N ALA A 15 -12.13 -10.52 7.02
CA ALA A 15 -13.19 -11.33 7.60
C ALA A 15 -14.54 -10.74 7.22
N ARG A 16 -15.43 -11.57 6.68
CA ARG A 16 -16.81 -11.15 6.43
C ARG A 16 -17.58 -11.22 7.74
N ALA A 17 -18.08 -10.08 8.19
CA ALA A 17 -18.89 -10.02 9.41
C ALA A 17 -20.23 -10.75 9.19
N GLY A 18 -20.43 -11.83 9.95
CA GLY A 18 -21.70 -12.54 10.09
C GLY A 18 -22.06 -12.61 11.57
N VAL A 19 -23.35 -12.49 11.89
CA VAL A 19 -23.93 -12.19 13.22
C VAL A 19 -23.58 -13.22 14.34
N ARG A 20 -22.84 -14.29 14.05
CA ARG A 20 -22.43 -15.30 15.06
C ARG A 20 -20.98 -15.81 14.99
N LYS A 21 -20.33 -15.81 13.82
CA LYS A 21 -18.92 -16.19 13.64
C LYS A 21 -18.34 -15.45 12.44
N SER A 22 -17.21 -14.79 12.63
CA SER A 22 -16.45 -14.16 11.55
C SER A 22 -15.77 -15.25 10.72
N THR A 23 -16.16 -15.39 9.45
CA THR A 23 -15.44 -16.28 8.52
C THR A 23 -14.29 -15.50 7.91
N VAL A 24 -13.06 -15.99 8.10
CA VAL A 24 -11.88 -15.46 7.40
C VAL A 24 -12.00 -15.86 5.93
N THR A 25 -12.08 -14.87 5.05
CA THR A 25 -12.27 -15.09 3.60
C THR A 25 -10.97 -14.93 2.82
N SER A 26 -10.07 -14.05 3.26
CA SER A 26 -8.76 -13.88 2.65
C SER A 26 -7.77 -13.18 3.57
N TRP A 27 -6.49 -13.21 3.19
CA TRP A 27 -5.46 -12.35 3.77
C TRP A 27 -5.16 -11.21 2.79
N LYS A 28 -5.17 -9.97 3.28
CA LYS A 28 -4.88 -8.77 2.51
C LYS A 28 -3.54 -8.19 2.93
N LEU A 29 -2.62 -8.03 1.98
CA LEU A 29 -1.36 -7.33 2.19
C LEU A 29 -1.48 -5.89 1.72
N THR A 30 -1.16 -4.93 2.59
CA THR A 30 -1.25 -3.50 2.29
C THR A 30 0.12 -2.84 2.44
N ILE A 31 0.55 -2.12 1.42
CA ILE A 31 1.75 -1.27 1.46
C ILE A 31 1.34 0.09 2.03
N LEU A 32 2.10 0.57 3.03
CA LEU A 32 1.71 1.76 3.78
C LEU A 32 2.48 3.00 3.34
N GLY A 33 1.77 4.07 3.03
CA GLY A 33 2.37 5.37 2.78
C GLY A 33 3.04 5.51 1.41
N ARG A 34 3.25 6.77 1.04
CA ARG A 34 3.69 7.16 -0.30
C ARG A 34 5.07 6.64 -0.66
N ASP A 35 6.04 6.76 0.24
CA ASP A 35 7.43 6.39 -0.05
C ASP A 35 7.58 4.88 -0.28
N ASN A 36 6.81 4.06 0.44
CA ASN A 36 6.79 2.62 0.22
C ASN A 36 6.10 2.25 -1.10
N LEU A 37 5.05 2.98 -1.50
CA LEU A 37 4.43 2.81 -2.83
C LEU A 37 5.37 3.21 -3.97
N LEU A 38 6.17 4.27 -3.80
CA LEU A 38 7.22 4.63 -4.77
C LEU A 38 8.28 3.53 -4.89
N ARG A 39 8.79 3.04 -3.76
CA ARG A 39 9.74 1.92 -3.74
C ARG A 39 9.16 0.66 -4.37
N PHE A 40 7.88 0.38 -4.11
CA PHE A 40 7.18 -0.74 -4.75
C PHE A 40 7.11 -0.58 -6.25
N ARG A 41 6.70 0.59 -6.77
CA ARG A 41 6.67 0.89 -8.20
C ARG A 41 8.04 0.66 -8.86
N ASP A 42 9.10 1.16 -8.22
CA ASP A 42 10.44 1.18 -8.82
C ASP A 42 11.14 -0.19 -8.75
N LYS A 43 10.91 -0.98 -7.70
CA LYS A 43 11.60 -2.27 -7.49
C LYS A 43 10.82 -3.50 -7.92
N ILE A 44 9.49 -3.41 -7.97
CA ILE A 44 8.60 -4.54 -8.27
C ILE A 44 7.62 -4.15 -9.38
N GLY A 45 6.81 -3.12 -9.13
CA GLY A 45 5.80 -2.65 -10.07
C GLY A 45 4.68 -3.66 -10.34
N PHE A 46 3.83 -3.33 -11.31
CA PHE A 46 2.86 -4.25 -11.87
C PHE A 46 3.21 -4.52 -13.32
N SER A 47 3.23 -5.80 -13.71
CA SER A 47 3.38 -6.19 -15.12
C SER A 47 2.13 -5.86 -15.94
N ASP A 48 0.98 -5.81 -15.28
CA ASP A 48 -0.29 -5.40 -15.88
C ASP A 48 -0.32 -3.87 -16.11
N LEU A 49 -0.55 -3.48 -17.36
CA LEU A 49 -0.50 -2.07 -17.78
C LEU A 49 -1.59 -1.23 -17.11
N GLY A 50 -2.79 -1.77 -16.90
CA GLY A 50 -3.89 -1.07 -16.26
C GLY A 50 -3.58 -0.76 -14.80
N LYS A 51 -3.07 -1.75 -14.06
CA LYS A 51 -2.63 -1.59 -12.65
C LYS A 51 -1.43 -0.66 -12.52
N SER A 52 -0.46 -0.75 -13.43
CA SER A 52 0.70 0.15 -13.45
C SER A 52 0.28 1.61 -13.68
N THR A 53 -0.61 1.83 -14.64
CA THR A 53 -1.17 3.17 -14.94
C THR A 53 -1.96 3.72 -13.76
N THR A 54 -2.78 2.89 -13.12
CA THR A 54 -3.55 3.27 -11.93
C THR A 54 -2.63 3.65 -10.77
N LEU A 55 -1.59 2.86 -10.50
CA LEU A 55 -0.60 3.17 -9.47
C LEU A 55 0.12 4.50 -9.74
N LYS A 56 0.48 4.77 -11.00
CA LYS A 56 1.08 6.05 -11.41
C LYS A 56 0.12 7.21 -11.15
N ALA A 57 -1.13 7.12 -11.60
CA ALA A 57 -2.14 8.15 -11.39
C ALA A 57 -2.38 8.43 -9.90
N MET A 58 -2.43 7.39 -9.06
CA MET A 58 -2.54 7.52 -7.62
C MET A 58 -1.34 8.27 -7.02
N LEU A 59 -0.11 7.90 -7.39
CA LEU A 59 1.11 8.58 -6.95
C LEU A 59 1.18 10.05 -7.40
N ASP A 60 0.71 10.34 -8.61
CA ASP A 60 0.62 11.70 -9.14
C ASP A 60 -0.44 12.53 -8.40
N SER A 61 -1.55 11.91 -7.96
CA SER A 61 -2.57 12.59 -7.12
C SER A 61 -2.00 13.05 -5.77
N TYR A 62 -1.16 12.23 -5.13
CA TYR A 62 -0.44 12.63 -3.91
C TYR A 62 0.49 13.83 -4.15
N ARG A 63 1.05 13.98 -5.35
CA ARG A 63 1.88 15.14 -5.70
C ARG A 63 1.05 16.42 -5.86
N LYS A 64 -0.18 16.33 -6.36
CA LYS A 64 -1.06 17.48 -6.60
C LYS A 64 -1.66 18.07 -5.33
N HIS A 65 -1.89 17.26 -4.29
CA HIS A 65 -2.59 17.70 -3.07
C HIS A 65 -1.68 18.14 -1.93
N GLY A 66 -0.36 18.27 -2.15
CA GLY A 66 0.56 18.92 -1.18
C GLY A 66 0.50 18.34 0.23
N SER A 67 0.07 17.09 0.41
CA SER A 67 -0.05 16.49 1.73
C SER A 67 1.34 16.16 2.22
N GLU A 68 1.86 17.01 3.09
CA GLU A 68 3.01 16.75 3.94
C GLU A 68 2.97 15.29 4.36
N SER A 69 3.93 14.50 3.88
CA SER A 69 4.35 13.35 4.67
C SER A 69 4.72 13.96 6.02
N PRO A 70 4.13 13.53 7.16
CA PRO A 70 4.63 13.97 8.44
C PRO A 70 6.09 13.52 8.45
N ARG A 71 7.00 14.46 8.19
CA ARG A 71 8.42 14.29 8.45
C ARG A 71 8.43 13.80 9.88
N ARG A 72 8.88 12.55 10.08
CA ARG A 72 9.06 11.97 11.41
C ARG A 72 9.68 13.04 12.28
N SER A 73 8.87 13.62 13.15
CA SER A 73 9.28 14.53 14.18
C SER A 73 10.15 13.69 15.09
N ARG A 74 11.48 13.79 14.92
CA ARG A 74 12.44 13.27 15.90
C ARG A 74 12.37 14.22 17.09
N TRP A 75 11.49 13.88 18.03
CA TRP A 75 11.63 14.23 19.44
C TRP A 75 11.66 12.90 20.20
#